data_AF-A0A8S3QVG8-F1
#
_entry.id   AF-A0A8S3QVG8-F1
#
_cell.length_a   1.000
_cell.length_b   1.000
_cell.length_c   1.000
_cell.angle_alpha   90.00
_cell.angle_beta   90.00
_cell.angle_gamma   90.00
#
_symmetry.space_group_name_H-M   'P 1'
#
loop_
_entity.id
_entity.type
_entity.pdbx_description
1 polymer ?
#
loop_
_entity_poly.entity_id
_entity_poly.type
_entity_poly.pdbx_seq_one_letter_code
_entity_poly.pdbx_strand_id
1 'polypeptide(L)'
;MQPFVTVNKNCAMPYALRIPVHDEDGDVVRCRWATNSITDECGGVCNILRNSVLDQSNCILYINAIPVTGRYAVALQIEDFGNQRDPIALSSIPLQFIVNVIDGTSMCNTKPRIETPLIESPSNTMYRLTIIARSIGSQIVEVNIASPVGFIKSELLRYGSSNDRWQASDQKCKTLKIVGEYKKYE
;
A
#
# COMPACT_ATOMS: atom_id res chain seq x y z
N MET A 1 5.94 -1.27 0.46
CA MET A 1 5.05 -0.30 -0.19
C MET A 1 5.51 -0.09 -1.62
N GLN A 2 4.60 0.07 -2.57
CA GLN A 2 4.98 0.35 -3.95
C GLN A 2 5.48 1.81 -4.02
N PRO A 3 6.68 2.08 -4.55
CA PRO A 3 7.29 3.41 -4.46
C PRO A 3 6.67 4.45 -5.40
N PHE A 4 5.58 4.10 -6.10
CA PHE A 4 4.85 4.99 -6.99
C PHE A 4 3.33 4.76 -6.90
N VAL A 5 2.57 5.85 -6.98
CA VAL A 5 1.11 5.89 -7.06
C VAL A 5 0.74 6.67 -8.30
N THR A 6 -0.04 6.08 -9.21
CA THR A 6 -0.48 6.76 -10.43
C THR A 6 -1.90 7.30 -10.28
N VAL A 7 -2.10 8.56 -10.65
CA VAL A 7 -3.41 9.23 -10.65
C VAL A 7 -3.65 9.95 -11.98
N ASN A 8 -4.91 10.07 -12.39
CA ASN A 8 -5.27 10.88 -13.56
C ASN A 8 -5.30 12.35 -13.18
N LYS A 9 -4.88 13.24 -14.09
CA LYS A 9 -5.03 14.68 -13.90
C LYS A 9 -6.51 15.08 -13.84
N ASN A 10 -6.81 16.20 -13.17
CA ASN A 10 -8.14 16.83 -13.15
C ASN A 10 -9.32 15.93 -12.73
N CYS A 11 -9.08 15.03 -11.77
CA CYS A 11 -10.15 14.25 -11.17
C CYS A 11 -11.05 15.11 -10.28
N ALA A 12 -12.36 15.09 -10.57
CA ALA A 12 -13.37 15.78 -9.77
C ALA A 12 -13.48 15.21 -8.35
N MET A 13 -13.27 13.90 -8.20
CA MET A 13 -13.23 13.23 -6.90
C MET A 13 -11.78 13.03 -6.43
N PRO A 14 -11.48 13.24 -5.14
CA PRO A 14 -10.15 13.02 -4.60
C PRO A 14 -9.77 11.54 -4.61
N TYR A 15 -8.54 11.25 -4.97
CA TYR A 15 -7.96 9.92 -4.81
C TYR A 15 -7.52 9.73 -3.35
N ALA A 16 -8.17 8.79 -2.65
CA ALA A 16 -7.77 8.41 -1.29
C ALA A 16 -6.67 7.33 -1.34
N LEU A 17 -5.46 7.72 -0.93
CA LEU A 17 -4.34 6.83 -0.70
C LEU A 17 -4.24 6.54 0.80
N ARG A 18 -4.59 5.31 1.20
CA ARG A 18 -4.37 4.85 2.57
C ARG A 18 -2.92 4.40 2.70
N ILE A 19 -2.18 5.02 3.61
CA ILE A 19 -0.82 4.59 3.93
C ILE A 19 -0.93 3.31 4.77
N PRO A 20 -0.27 2.21 4.38
CA PRO A 20 -0.25 1.00 5.19
C PRO A 20 0.56 1.28 6.44
N VAL A 21 -0.12 1.27 7.59
CA VAL A 21 0.48 1.34 8.91
C VAL A 21 0.19 0.04 9.63
N HIS A 22 1.13 -0.42 10.44
CA HIS A 22 1.03 -1.63 11.24
C HIS A 22 1.50 -1.30 12.65
N ASP A 23 0.69 -1.65 13.62
CA ASP A 23 0.93 -1.47 15.06
C ASP A 23 0.57 -2.81 15.73
N GLU A 24 1.52 -3.41 16.43
CA GLU A 24 1.35 -4.73 17.09
C GLU A 24 0.97 -4.58 18.57
N ASP A 25 1.18 -3.39 19.12
CA ASP A 25 1.26 -3.07 20.54
C ASP A 25 -0.05 -2.45 21.03
N GLY A 26 -0.86 -1.92 20.11
CA GLY A 26 -2.09 -1.18 20.39
C GLY A 26 -1.85 0.33 20.55
N ASP A 27 -0.71 0.83 20.07
CA ASP A 27 -0.35 2.23 20.09
C ASP A 27 -1.10 3.05 19.02
N VAL A 28 -1.08 4.37 19.18
CA VAL A 28 -1.77 5.29 18.28
C VAL A 28 -0.83 5.76 17.19
N VAL A 29 -0.97 5.18 16.00
CA VAL A 29 -0.23 5.63 14.82
C VAL A 29 -0.86 6.87 14.21
N ARG A 30 -0.03 7.89 13.94
CA ARG A 30 -0.40 9.10 13.20
C ARG A 30 0.60 9.37 12.09
N CYS A 31 0.16 10.13 11.09
CA CYS A 31 1.00 10.53 9.98
C CYS A 31 1.09 12.05 9.90
N ARG A 32 2.24 12.59 9.53
CA ARG A 32 2.39 14.01 9.21
C ARG A 32 3.26 14.23 7.99
N TRP A 33 3.20 15.43 7.44
CA TRP A 33 4.18 15.84 6.42
C TRP A 33 5.58 15.89 7.02
N ALA A 34 6.55 15.37 6.28
CA ALA A 34 7.95 15.50 6.64
C ALA A 34 8.37 16.98 6.58
N THR A 35 9.22 17.40 7.52
CA THR A 35 9.65 18.79 7.66
C THR A 35 11.15 18.95 7.39
N ASN A 36 11.57 20.18 7.08
CA ASN A 36 12.98 20.52 6.88
C ASN A 36 13.62 21.21 8.10
N SER A 37 13.02 21.09 9.29
CA SER A 37 13.36 21.97 10.41
C SER A 37 14.73 21.66 11.05
N ILE A 38 15.07 20.38 11.29
CA ILE A 38 16.30 20.00 12.01
C ILE A 38 17.03 18.83 11.34
N THR A 39 16.31 17.78 10.92
CA THR A 39 16.90 16.53 10.39
C THR A 39 16.75 16.36 8.88
N ASP A 40 16.25 17.37 8.17
CA ASP A 40 15.84 17.30 6.75
C ASP A 40 15.06 16.01 6.43
N GLU A 41 13.95 15.79 7.14
CA GLU A 41 13.13 14.60 7.01
C GLU A 41 12.55 14.44 5.59
N CYS A 42 12.40 15.55 4.88
CA CYS A 42 11.86 15.57 3.53
C CYS A 42 12.93 15.48 2.44
N GLY A 43 14.23 15.49 2.76
CA GLY A 43 15.31 15.41 1.77
C GLY A 43 15.18 16.47 0.66
N GLY A 44 14.76 17.68 1.02
CA GLY A 44 14.50 18.78 0.08
C GLY A 44 13.15 18.74 -0.67
N VAL A 45 12.30 17.73 -0.48
CA VAL A 45 10.96 17.62 -1.13
C VAL A 45 9.78 17.89 -0.19
N CYS A 46 9.88 18.94 0.60
CA CYS A 46 8.85 19.34 1.56
C CYS A 46 7.59 19.92 0.87
N ASN A 47 6.41 19.37 1.17
CA ASN A 47 5.09 19.90 0.81
C ASN A 47 4.87 20.19 -0.70
N ILE A 48 5.45 19.36 -1.57
CA ILE A 48 5.41 19.59 -3.02
C ILE A 48 4.05 19.23 -3.64
N LEU A 49 3.33 18.26 -3.08
CA LEU A 49 2.06 17.81 -3.63
C LEU A 49 0.93 18.81 -3.35
N ARG A 50 0.84 19.84 -4.18
CA ARG A 50 -0.22 20.85 -4.15
C ARG A 50 -1.59 20.20 -4.33
N ASN A 51 -2.62 20.81 -3.75
CA ASN A 51 -3.99 20.32 -3.76
C ASN A 51 -4.14 18.91 -3.16
N SER A 52 -3.39 18.60 -2.09
CA SER A 52 -3.59 17.38 -1.32
C SER A 52 -3.87 17.68 0.15
N VAL A 53 -4.58 16.77 0.81
CA VAL A 53 -4.93 16.87 2.24
C VAL A 53 -4.54 15.55 2.90
N LEU A 54 -3.77 15.62 3.98
CA LEU A 54 -3.42 14.46 4.79
C LEU A 54 -4.34 14.42 6.02
N ASP A 55 -5.16 13.38 6.12
CA ASP A 55 -5.77 12.99 7.38
C ASP A 55 -4.68 12.31 8.22
N GLN A 56 -4.16 13.07 9.17
CA GLN A 56 -3.05 12.66 10.01
C GLN A 56 -3.44 11.54 10.99
N SER A 57 -4.70 11.49 11.42
CA SER A 57 -5.16 10.50 12.39
C SER A 57 -5.45 9.15 11.76
N ASN A 58 -5.89 9.13 10.50
CA ASN A 58 -6.19 7.89 9.79
C ASN A 58 -5.11 7.49 8.77
N CYS A 59 -4.04 8.30 8.64
CA CYS A 59 -2.98 8.11 7.66
C CYS A 59 -3.51 7.96 6.23
N ILE A 60 -4.43 8.87 5.84
CA ILE A 60 -5.02 8.90 4.50
C ILE A 60 -4.61 10.19 3.79
N LEU A 61 -3.89 10.04 2.67
CA LEU A 61 -3.58 11.15 1.78
C LEU A 61 -4.67 11.26 0.70
N TYR A 62 -5.43 12.35 0.74
CA TYR A 62 -6.38 12.73 -0.29
C TYR A 62 -5.69 13.58 -1.34
N ILE A 63 -5.57 13.05 -2.55
CA ILE A 63 -4.98 13.73 -3.71
C ILE A 63 -6.14 14.31 -4.52
N ASN A 64 -6.34 15.63 -4.47
CA ASN A 64 -7.40 16.29 -5.24
C ASN A 64 -6.95 16.52 -6.71
N ALA A 65 -7.73 17.29 -7.46
CA ALA A 65 -7.42 17.66 -8.84
C ALA A 65 -6.03 18.32 -8.96
N ILE A 66 -5.12 17.62 -9.62
CA ILE A 66 -3.83 18.16 -10.06
C ILE A 66 -3.93 18.46 -11.56
N PRO A 67 -3.71 19.72 -11.99
CA PRO A 67 -3.93 20.12 -13.39
C PRO A 67 -2.77 19.80 -14.32
N VAL A 68 -1.58 19.55 -13.76
CA VAL A 68 -0.35 19.34 -14.52
C VAL A 68 0.08 17.89 -14.40
N THR A 69 0.46 17.27 -15.53
CA THR A 69 1.03 15.93 -15.54
C THR A 69 2.49 15.97 -15.06
N GLY A 70 2.95 14.90 -14.43
CA GLY A 70 4.30 14.84 -13.91
C GLY A 70 4.47 13.94 -12.70
N ARG A 71 5.70 13.91 -12.18
CA ARG A 71 6.06 13.16 -10.98
C ARG A 71 6.22 14.12 -9.81
N TYR A 72 5.49 13.84 -8.73
CA TYR A 72 5.47 14.64 -7.53
C TYR A 72 5.97 13.78 -6.38
N ALA A 73 7.09 14.17 -5.78
CA ALA A 73 7.60 13.49 -4.61
C ALA A 73 6.73 13.82 -3.40
N VAL A 74 6.47 12.81 -2.57
CA VAL A 74 5.75 12.91 -1.30
C VAL A 74 6.66 12.36 -0.22
N ALA A 75 6.82 13.14 0.86
CA ALA A 75 7.57 12.74 2.05
C ALA A 75 6.68 12.92 3.29
N LEU A 76 6.45 11.83 4.00
CA LEU A 76 5.66 11.75 5.23
C LEU A 76 6.51 11.16 6.36
N GLN A 77 6.10 11.42 7.59
CA GLN A 77 6.53 10.67 8.77
C GLN A 77 5.35 9.85 9.26
N ILE A 78 5.60 8.57 9.53
CA ILE A 78 4.69 7.67 10.25
C ILE A 78 5.20 7.64 11.68
N GLU A 79 4.37 8.09 12.61
CA GLU A 79 4.74 8.30 14.00
C GLU A 79 3.87 7.46 14.90
N ASP A 80 4.52 6.88 15.89
CA ASP A 80 3.93 5.99 16.86
C ASP A 80 3.83 6.68 18.22
N PHE A 81 2.71 6.49 18.92
CA PHE A 81 2.42 7.20 20.17
C PHE A 81 1.73 6.27 21.16
N GLY A 82 2.19 6.25 22.41
CA GLY A 82 1.58 5.43 23.46
C GLY A 82 0.12 5.80 23.76
N ASN A 83 -0.34 7.00 23.37
CA ASN A 83 -1.73 7.42 23.48
C ASN A 83 -2.10 8.50 22.46
N GLN A 84 -3.40 8.68 22.22
CA GLN A 84 -3.97 9.62 21.26
C GLN A 84 -3.64 11.09 21.56
N ARG A 85 -3.37 11.42 22.83
CA ARG A 85 -3.09 12.79 23.28
C ARG A 85 -1.61 13.09 23.46
N ASP A 86 -0.75 12.10 23.27
CA ASP A 86 0.68 12.28 23.53
C ASP A 86 1.27 13.27 22.51
N PRO A 87 2.03 14.29 22.96
CA PRO A 87 2.59 15.28 22.06
C PRO A 87 3.90 14.83 21.41
N ILE A 88 4.51 13.74 21.91
CA ILE A 88 5.83 13.25 21.49
C ILE A 88 5.67 11.81 21.02
N ALA A 89 6.17 11.53 19.82
CA ALA A 89 6.17 10.19 19.26
C ALA A 89 7.22 9.30 19.96
N LEU A 90 6.87 8.05 20.21
CA LEU A 90 7.79 7.00 20.65
C LEU A 90 8.75 6.61 19.53
N SER A 91 8.26 6.58 18.30
CA SER A 91 9.06 6.36 17.10
C SER A 91 8.56 7.18 15.91
N SER A 92 9.46 7.47 14.96
CA SER A 92 9.15 8.18 13.72
C SER A 92 9.90 7.53 12.56
N ILE A 93 9.17 7.05 11.56
CA ILE A 93 9.72 6.38 10.39
C ILE A 93 9.44 7.21 9.13
N PRO A 94 10.46 7.54 8.32
CA PRO A 94 10.27 8.26 7.07
C PRO A 94 9.61 7.38 6.01
N LEU A 95 8.61 7.94 5.33
CA LEU A 95 8.00 7.36 4.14
C LEU A 95 8.14 8.32 2.96
N GLN A 96 8.77 7.86 1.87
CA GLN A 96 8.90 8.61 0.63
C GLN A 96 8.39 7.80 -0.55
N PHE A 97 7.61 8.44 -1.43
CA PHE A 97 7.11 7.82 -2.65
C PHE A 97 6.79 8.89 -3.72
N ILE A 98 6.53 8.44 -4.94
CA ILE A 98 6.21 9.31 -6.08
C ILE A 98 4.74 9.21 -6.43
N VAL A 99 4.06 10.34 -6.55
CA VAL A 99 2.76 10.43 -7.23
C VAL A 99 3.00 10.76 -8.70
N ASN A 100 2.60 9.87 -9.59
CA ASN A 100 2.70 10.04 -11.04
C ASN A 100 1.34 10.48 -11.59
N VAL A 101 1.24 11.74 -12.01
CA VAL A 101 0.03 12.31 -12.60
C VAL A 101 0.09 12.16 -14.11
N ILE A 102 -0.87 11.43 -14.68
CA ILE A 102 -0.93 11.13 -16.11
C ILE A 102 -2.15 11.75 -16.78
N ASP A 103 -2.07 11.86 -18.10
CA ASP A 103 -3.24 12.08 -18.94
C ASP A 103 -4.07 10.79 -18.98
N GLY A 104 -5.20 10.80 -18.28
CA GLY A 104 -6.16 9.71 -18.31
C GLY A 104 -7.45 10.16 -18.97
N THR A 105 -7.94 9.36 -19.92
CA THR A 105 -9.28 9.51 -20.51
C THR A 105 -10.37 8.79 -19.71
N SER A 106 -9.97 7.99 -18.71
CA SER A 106 -10.90 7.24 -17.85
C SER A 106 -11.49 8.11 -16.75
N MET A 107 -12.79 7.92 -16.50
CA MET A 107 -13.50 8.58 -15.41
C MET A 107 -12.80 8.26 -14.08
N CYS A 108 -12.43 9.29 -13.31
CA CYS A 108 -11.73 9.17 -12.03
C CYS A 108 -12.50 8.43 -10.92
N ASN A 109 -13.67 7.92 -11.26
CA ASN A 109 -14.66 7.34 -10.36
C ASN A 109 -14.53 5.81 -10.32
N THR A 110 -13.76 5.22 -11.24
CA THR A 110 -13.61 3.77 -11.40
C THR A 110 -12.25 3.31 -10.92
N LYS A 111 -11.95 3.52 -9.63
CA LYS A 111 -10.80 2.88 -8.98
C LYS A 111 -11.07 1.37 -8.87
N PRO A 112 -10.11 0.50 -9.24
CA PRO A 112 -10.22 -0.91 -8.95
C PRO A 112 -10.41 -1.14 -7.45
N ARG A 113 -11.42 -1.90 -7.07
CA ARG A 113 -11.68 -2.30 -5.68
C ARG A 113 -11.15 -3.70 -5.46
N ILE A 114 -10.49 -3.92 -4.32
CA ILE A 114 -10.16 -5.27 -3.87
C ILE A 114 -11.44 -5.84 -3.25
N GLU A 115 -11.93 -6.92 -3.85
CA GLU A 115 -12.93 -7.80 -3.24
C GLU A 115 -12.10 -8.85 -2.49
N THR A 116 -12.08 -8.76 -1.16
CA THR A 116 -11.15 -9.47 -0.26
C THR A 116 -10.99 -10.97 -0.54
N PRO A 117 -9.84 -11.57 -0.13
CA PRO A 117 -9.48 -12.93 -0.51
C PRO A 117 -10.26 -13.99 0.29
N LEU A 118 -10.67 -15.06 -0.39
CA LEU A 118 -10.93 -16.35 0.26
C LEU A 118 -9.58 -16.87 0.77
N ILE A 119 -9.41 -16.90 2.10
CA ILE A 119 -8.29 -17.61 2.72
C ILE A 119 -8.71 -19.08 2.79
N GLU A 120 -8.28 -19.87 1.82
CA GLU A 120 -8.32 -21.32 1.96
C GLU A 120 -7.03 -21.76 2.65
N SER A 121 -7.13 -22.12 3.92
CA SER A 121 -6.07 -22.84 4.62
C SER A 121 -6.40 -24.34 4.61
N PRO A 122 -5.91 -25.11 3.64
CA PRO A 122 -5.84 -26.55 3.83
C PRO A 122 -4.67 -26.85 4.78
N SER A 123 -4.98 -27.59 5.84
CA SER A 123 -3.96 -28.17 6.71
C SER A 123 -2.97 -28.99 5.86
N ASN A 124 -1.68 -28.68 6.00
CA ASN A 124 -0.52 -29.48 5.56
C ASN A 124 -0.13 -29.56 4.08
N THR A 125 -0.68 -28.78 3.14
CA THR A 125 -0.27 -28.96 1.72
C THR A 125 0.10 -27.69 0.95
N MET A 126 -0.48 -26.52 1.20
CA MET A 126 -0.14 -25.30 0.46
C MET A 126 -0.81 -24.08 1.09
N TYR A 127 -0.07 -23.00 1.31
CA TYR A 127 -0.71 -21.72 1.63
C TYR A 127 -0.92 -20.97 0.32
N ARG A 128 -2.19 -20.63 0.02
CA ARG A 128 -2.58 -19.87 -1.17
C ARG A 128 -3.47 -18.69 -0.78
N LEU A 129 -3.06 -17.49 -1.17
CA LEU A 129 -3.84 -16.27 -1.05
C LEU A 129 -4.33 -15.86 -2.43
N THR A 130 -5.64 -15.75 -2.65
CA THR A 130 -6.21 -15.30 -3.94
C THR A 130 -6.86 -13.94 -3.79
N ILE A 131 -6.30 -12.92 -4.42
CA ILE A 131 -6.86 -11.56 -4.42
C ILE A 131 -7.74 -11.37 -5.65
N ILE A 132 -8.99 -10.96 -5.44
CA ILE A 132 -9.90 -10.59 -6.51
C ILE A 132 -9.97 -9.07 -6.55
N ALA A 133 -9.74 -8.49 -7.73
CA ALA A 133 -9.85 -7.06 -7.96
C ALA A 133 -10.92 -6.80 -9.01
N ARG A 134 -11.80 -5.84 -8.73
CA ARG A 134 -12.90 -5.43 -9.60
C ARG A 134 -12.71 -4.00 -10.12
N SER A 135 -12.88 -3.78 -11.41
CA SER A 135 -12.81 -2.47 -12.05
C SER A 135 -13.91 -2.32 -13.10
N ILE A 136 -14.70 -1.26 -13.02
CA ILE A 136 -15.79 -0.98 -13.95
C ILE A 136 -15.26 -0.02 -15.03
N GLY A 137 -15.35 -0.37 -16.31
CA GLY A 137 -14.97 0.52 -17.41
C GLY A 137 -13.46 0.72 -17.62
N SER A 138 -12.60 -0.01 -16.91
CA SER A 138 -11.15 -0.02 -17.14
C SER A 138 -10.57 -1.40 -16.88
N GLN A 139 -9.65 -1.86 -17.72
CA GLN A 139 -8.98 -3.16 -17.58
C GLN A 139 -7.91 -3.10 -16.50
N ILE A 140 -7.92 -4.06 -15.58
CA ILE A 140 -6.79 -4.27 -14.66
C ILE A 140 -5.69 -4.97 -15.43
N VAL A 141 -4.52 -4.33 -15.50
CA VAL A 141 -3.32 -4.86 -16.18
C VAL A 141 -2.33 -5.48 -15.20
N GLU A 142 -2.40 -5.10 -13.92
CA GLU A 142 -1.53 -5.63 -12.87
C GLU A 142 -2.20 -5.53 -11.50
N VAL A 143 -1.93 -6.51 -10.64
CA VAL A 143 -2.21 -6.46 -9.19
C VAL A 143 -0.88 -6.67 -8.47
N ASN A 144 -0.46 -5.69 -7.67
CA ASN A 144 0.80 -5.73 -6.95
C ASN A 144 0.61 -6.17 -5.50
N ILE A 145 1.28 -7.24 -5.13
CA ILE A 145 1.17 -7.87 -3.81
C ILE A 145 2.59 -7.92 -3.22
N ALA A 146 2.73 -7.52 -1.96
CA ALA A 146 3.97 -7.68 -1.23
C ALA A 146 3.92 -9.01 -0.49
N SER A 147 4.56 -10.04 -1.07
CA SER A 147 4.55 -11.41 -0.53
C SER A 147 5.79 -11.66 0.34
N PRO A 148 5.70 -12.46 1.40
CA PRO A 148 6.88 -12.92 2.15
C PRO A 148 7.84 -13.72 1.26
N VAL A 149 9.11 -13.82 1.70
CA VAL A 149 10.15 -14.56 0.96
C VAL A 149 9.74 -16.03 0.72
N GLY A 150 9.88 -16.46 -0.54
CA GLY A 150 9.58 -17.82 -0.98
C GLY A 150 8.13 -18.06 -1.40
N PHE A 151 7.31 -17.01 -1.50
CA PHE A 151 6.04 -17.06 -2.21
C PHE A 151 6.23 -16.85 -3.71
N ILE A 152 5.43 -17.55 -4.52
CA ILE A 152 5.38 -17.44 -5.97
C ILE A 152 4.07 -16.74 -6.33
N LYS A 153 4.18 -15.64 -7.08
CA LYS A 153 3.05 -14.87 -7.60
C LYS A 153 2.57 -15.46 -8.93
N SER A 154 1.25 -15.63 -9.09
CA SER A 154 0.65 -16.06 -10.35
C SER A 154 0.55 -14.92 -11.37
N GLU A 155 0.34 -15.28 -12.63
CA GLU A 155 -0.14 -14.31 -13.62
C GLU A 155 -1.51 -13.74 -13.24
N LEU A 156 -1.82 -12.57 -13.80
CA LEU A 156 -3.13 -11.93 -13.65
C LEU A 156 -4.13 -12.58 -14.61
N LEU A 157 -5.20 -13.17 -14.06
CA LEU A 157 -6.22 -13.87 -14.84
C LEU A 157 -7.59 -13.18 -14.67
N ARG A 158 -8.50 -13.32 -15.63
CA ARG A 158 -9.90 -12.92 -15.43
C ARG A 158 -10.57 -13.83 -14.42
N TYR A 159 -11.43 -13.28 -13.57
CA TYR A 159 -12.16 -14.03 -12.55
C TYR A 159 -13.58 -14.37 -13.04
N GLY A 160 -13.85 -15.67 -13.22
CA GLY A 160 -15.13 -16.15 -13.74
C GLY A 160 -15.40 -15.69 -15.18
N SER A 161 -16.68 -15.53 -15.53
CA SER A 161 -17.13 -15.02 -16.84
C SER A 161 -17.26 -13.50 -16.90
N SER A 162 -16.92 -12.78 -15.82
CA SER A 162 -17.15 -11.34 -15.76
C SER A 162 -16.02 -10.55 -16.41
N ASN A 163 -16.37 -9.48 -17.13
CA ASN A 163 -15.41 -8.58 -17.77
C ASN A 163 -14.81 -7.53 -16.82
N ASP A 164 -15.30 -7.45 -15.59
CA ASP A 164 -14.93 -6.44 -14.61
C ASP A 164 -14.13 -7.00 -13.43
N ARG A 165 -13.78 -8.30 -13.41
CA ARG A 165 -13.04 -8.93 -12.31
C ARG A 165 -11.79 -9.66 -12.78
N TRP A 166 -10.72 -9.52 -12.00
CA TRP A 166 -9.42 -10.16 -12.21
C TRP A 166 -8.91 -10.77 -10.92
N GLN A 167 -8.15 -11.86 -11.01
CA GLN A 167 -7.54 -12.55 -9.89
C GLN A 167 -6.02 -12.68 -10.06
N ALA A 168 -5.30 -12.56 -8.96
CA ALA A 168 -3.90 -12.95 -8.82
C ALA A 168 -3.74 -13.73 -7.51
N SER A 169 -2.83 -14.69 -7.47
CA SER A 169 -2.61 -15.48 -6.26
C SER A 169 -1.14 -15.60 -5.89
N ASP A 170 -0.87 -15.58 -4.59
CA ASP A 170 0.43 -15.87 -4.00
C ASP A 170 0.41 -17.24 -3.35
N GLN A 171 1.42 -18.05 -3.63
CA GLN A 171 1.48 -19.43 -3.16
C GLN A 171 2.86 -19.78 -2.60
N LYS A 172 2.89 -20.53 -1.49
CA LYS A 172 4.11 -21.16 -0.97
C LYS A 172 3.88 -22.64 -0.70
N CYS A 173 4.72 -23.49 -1.28
CA CYS A 173 4.79 -24.91 -0.95
C CYS A 173 5.58 -25.07 0.37
N LYS A 174 4.97 -25.67 1.39
CA LYS A 174 5.66 -25.96 2.65
C LYS A 174 6.35 -27.32 2.53
N THR A 175 7.66 -27.35 2.27
CA THR A 175 8.46 -28.54 2.59
C THR A 175 8.87 -28.43 4.06
N LEU A 176 8.14 -29.09 4.95
CA LEU A 176 8.54 -29.26 6.35
C LEU A 176 9.72 -30.24 6.38
N LYS A 177 10.96 -29.72 6.31
CA LYS A 177 12.14 -30.48 6.77
C LYS A 177 12.36 -30.12 8.23
N ILE A 178 11.90 -30.99 9.12
CA ILE A 178 12.44 -31.02 10.49
C ILE A 178 13.84 -31.63 10.35
N VAL A 179 14.89 -30.80 10.34
CA VAL A 179 16.22 -31.29 10.68
C VAL A 179 16.30 -31.25 12.19
N GLY A 180 16.00 -32.37 12.82
CA GLY A 180 16.38 -32.59 14.20
C GLY A 180 17.86 -32.98 14.22
N GLU A 181 18.71 -32.11 14.77
CA GLU A 181 20.01 -32.54 15.26
C GLU A 181 20.15 -32.08 16.71
N TYR A 182 20.26 -33.07 17.59
CA TYR A 182 20.49 -32.92 19.01
C TYR A 182 21.94 -32.50 19.25
N LYS A 183 22.16 -31.58 20.19
CA LYS A 183 23.49 -31.32 20.75
C LYS A 183 24.03 -32.58 21.42
N LYS A 184 25.27 -32.95 21.14
CA LYS A 184 26.09 -33.74 22.08
C LYS A 184 27.23 -32.86 22.59
N TYR A 185 27.27 -32.71 23.91
CA TYR A 185 28.39 -32.15 24.65
C TYR A 185 29.46 -33.23 24.81
N GLU A 186 30.72 -32.88 24.53
CA GLU A 186 31.88 -33.23 25.33
C GLU A 186 32.74 -31.98 25.49
#